data_AF-A0A3M5GS41-F1
#
_entry.id   AF-A0A3M5GS41-F1
#
_cell.length_a   1.000
_cell.length_b   1.000
_cell.length_c   1.000
_cell.angle_alpha   90.00
_cell.angle_beta   90.00
_cell.angle_gamma   90.00
#
_symmetry.space_group_name_H-M   'P 1'
#
loop_
_entity.id
_entity.type
_entity.pdbx_description
1 polymer ?
#
loop_
_entity_poly.entity_id
_entity_poly.type
_entity_poly.pdbx_seq_one_letter_code
_entity_poly.pdbx_strand_id
1 'polypeptide(L)'
;MVRSLKRLYNLGIYPAWWKIEAQSAQVWQQLDELIQQRDPYCRGVVLLGLNAPVEDLAAGFAEARHSRVCQGFAVGRTIFREPSRAWMAGEIDDAALVSRVQSTFNWLIESWRESRA
;
A
#
# COMPACT_ATOMS: atom_id res chain seq x y z
N MET A 1 14.16 1.83 -4.17
CA MET A 1 13.68 2.37 -2.89
C MET A 1 14.74 2.47 -1.77
N VAL A 2 15.48 1.39 -1.44
CA VAL A 2 16.43 1.35 -0.29
C VAL A 2 17.43 2.52 -0.24
N ARG A 3 18.02 2.89 -1.38
CA ARG A 3 18.95 4.04 -1.48
C ARG A 3 18.29 5.36 -1.03
N SER A 4 17.01 5.55 -1.36
CA SER A 4 16.26 6.77 -1.03
C SER A 4 16.03 6.86 0.48
N LEU A 5 15.56 5.79 1.13
CA LEU A 5 15.41 5.77 2.60
C LEU A 5 16.75 5.97 3.31
N LYS A 6 17.81 5.30 2.83
CA LYS A 6 19.16 5.46 3.40
C LYS A 6 19.62 6.91 3.31
N ARG A 7 19.34 7.59 2.19
CA ARG A 7 19.66 9.02 2.03
C ARG A 7 18.87 9.89 3.00
N LEU A 8 17.58 9.62 3.20
CA LEU A 8 16.73 10.38 4.12
C LEU A 8 17.18 10.20 5.58
N TYR A 9 17.50 8.98 6.01
CA TYR A 9 18.10 8.75 7.33
C TYR A 9 19.45 9.48 7.48
N ASN A 10 20.31 9.47 6.45
CA ASN A 10 21.57 10.23 6.48
C ASN A 10 21.36 11.75 6.58
N LEU A 11 20.17 12.26 6.25
CA LEU A 11 19.79 13.67 6.40
C LEU A 11 19.13 13.97 7.74
N GLY A 12 19.00 12.98 8.64
CA GLY A 12 18.33 13.14 9.92
C GLY A 12 16.80 13.08 9.85
N ILE A 13 16.23 12.54 8.77
CA ILE A 13 14.79 12.45 8.57
C ILE A 13 14.30 11.05 8.98
N TYR A 14 13.51 10.99 10.05
CA TYR A 14 13.00 9.75 10.66
C TYR A 14 11.47 9.83 10.81
N PRO A 15 10.71 9.52 9.75
CA PRO A 15 9.26 9.55 9.83
C PRO A 15 8.75 8.34 10.61
N ALA A 16 7.68 8.54 11.39
CA ALA A 16 7.04 7.43 12.11
C ALA A 16 6.49 6.35 11.17
N TRP A 17 6.08 6.73 9.96
CA TRP A 17 5.56 5.83 8.93
C TRP A 17 6.13 6.19 7.56
N TRP A 18 6.50 5.16 6.79
CA TRP A 18 6.77 5.32 5.37
C TRP A 18 5.54 4.95 4.55
N LYS A 19 5.29 5.69 3.48
CA LYS A 19 4.31 5.33 2.46
C LYS A 19 5.03 5.24 1.12
N ILE A 20 5.20 4.02 0.61
CA ILE A 20 6.02 3.73 -0.58
C ILE A 20 5.31 2.77 -1.53
N GLU A 21 5.71 2.78 -2.80
CA GLU A 21 5.18 1.86 -3.80
C GLU A 21 5.60 0.41 -3.54
N ALA A 22 4.90 -0.54 -4.16
CA ALA A 22 5.25 -1.96 -4.09
C ALA A 22 6.69 -2.19 -4.56
N GLN A 23 7.38 -3.08 -3.84
CA GLN A 23 8.75 -3.49 -4.13
C GLN A 23 8.78 -5.01 -4.30
N SER A 24 9.82 -5.54 -4.92
CA SER A 24 10.08 -6.98 -4.91
C SER A 24 10.42 -7.48 -3.50
N ALA A 25 10.23 -8.77 -3.25
CA ALA A 25 10.55 -9.43 -2.00
C ALA A 25 12.00 -9.20 -1.56
N GLN A 26 12.95 -9.22 -2.49
CA GLN A 26 14.36 -8.93 -2.22
C GLN A 26 14.57 -7.50 -1.70
N VAL A 27 13.86 -6.53 -2.28
CA VAL A 27 13.96 -5.13 -1.84
C VAL A 27 13.27 -4.94 -0.50
N TRP A 28 12.17 -5.64 -0.23
CA TRP A 28 11.54 -5.66 1.09
C TRP A 28 12.46 -6.14 2.19
N GLN A 29 13.21 -7.22 1.94
CA GLN A 29 14.21 -7.72 2.89
C GLN A 29 15.28 -6.66 3.20
N GLN A 30 15.79 -5.97 2.18
CA GLN A 30 16.75 -4.88 2.36
C GLN A 30 16.16 -3.69 3.12
N LEU A 31 14.86 -3.40 2.93
CA LEU A 31 14.16 -2.34 3.66
C LEU A 31 13.98 -2.71 5.13
N ASP A 32 13.61 -3.96 5.42
CA ASP A 32 13.51 -4.48 6.80
C ASP A 32 14.84 -4.28 7.54
N GLU A 33 15.94 -4.73 6.93
CA GLU A 33 17.29 -4.62 7.52
C GLU A 33 17.68 -3.15 7.74
N LEU A 34 17.48 -2.30 6.74
CA LEU A 34 17.82 -0.88 6.83
C LEU A 34 17.02 -0.16 7.93
N ILE A 35 15.70 -0.37 7.97
CA ILE A 35 14.83 0.30 8.95
C ILE A 35 15.15 -0.20 10.35
N GLN A 36 15.29 -1.52 10.54
CA GLN A 36 15.66 -2.09 11.84
C GLN A 36 17.01 -1.57 12.35
N GLN A 37 17.98 -1.36 11.46
CA GLN A 37 19.29 -0.84 11.83
C GLN A 37 19.28 0.66 12.16
N ARG A 38 18.49 1.45 11.41
CA ARG A 38 18.60 2.92 11.42
C ARG A 38 17.55 3.62 12.26
N ASP A 39 16.37 3.03 12.40
CA ASP A 39 15.20 3.69 12.98
C ASP A 39 14.37 2.71 13.83
N PRO A 40 14.78 2.46 15.08
CA PRO A 40 14.06 1.56 15.99
C PRO A 40 12.68 2.09 16.40
N TYR A 41 12.36 3.36 16.13
CA TYR A 41 11.08 3.98 16.46
C TYR A 41 10.11 4.03 15.27
N CYS A 42 10.56 3.62 14.08
CA CYS A 42 9.70 3.50 12.91
C CYS A 42 8.57 2.51 13.19
N ARG A 43 7.32 2.94 12.97
CA ARG A 43 6.12 2.11 13.16
C ARG A 43 5.85 1.18 11.98
N GLY A 44 6.52 1.43 10.85
CA GLY A 44 6.52 0.57 9.69
C GLY A 44 6.24 1.32 8.39
N VAL A 45 5.78 0.55 7.41
CA VAL A 45 5.59 0.96 6.03
C VAL A 45 4.19 0.57 5.58
N VAL A 46 3.52 1.47 4.87
CA VAL A 46 2.26 1.19 4.17
C VAL A 46 2.44 1.30 2.65
N LEU A 47 1.90 0.33 1.93
CA LEU A 47 1.89 0.30 0.47
C LEU A 47 0.94 1.36 -0.09
N LEU A 48 1.39 2.16 -1.05
CA LEU A 48 0.54 3.09 -1.80
C LEU A 48 -0.01 2.45 -3.09
N GLY A 49 -1.12 3.00 -3.60
CA GLY A 49 -1.86 2.36 -4.68
C GLY A 49 -1.59 2.85 -6.11
N LEU A 50 -1.00 4.02 -6.32
CA LEU A 50 -0.77 4.67 -7.64
C LEU A 50 -1.93 4.69 -8.66
N ASN A 51 -3.18 4.39 -8.28
CA ASN A 51 -4.24 4.10 -9.25
C ASN A 51 -3.93 2.86 -10.12
N ALA A 52 -3.15 1.92 -9.59
CA ALA A 52 -2.94 0.62 -10.20
C ALA A 52 -4.23 -0.22 -10.12
N PRO A 53 -4.42 -1.19 -11.04
CA PRO A 53 -5.41 -2.25 -10.91
C PRO A 53 -5.32 -2.97 -9.56
N VAL A 54 -6.43 -3.56 -9.11
CA VAL A 54 -6.48 -4.25 -7.81
C VAL A 54 -5.61 -5.50 -7.81
N GLU A 55 -5.49 -6.16 -8.95
CA GLU A 55 -4.68 -7.36 -9.18
C GLU A 55 -3.18 -7.05 -9.00
N ASP A 56 -2.73 -5.90 -9.52
CA ASP A 56 -1.34 -5.44 -9.35
C ASP A 56 -1.03 -5.13 -7.88
N LEU A 57 -2.01 -4.59 -7.13
CA LEU A 57 -1.85 -4.37 -5.69
C LEU A 57 -1.78 -5.68 -4.91
N ALA A 58 -2.61 -6.67 -5.26
CA ALA A 58 -2.55 -8.00 -4.64
C ALA A 58 -1.22 -8.69 -4.90
N ALA A 59 -0.68 -8.60 -6.13
CA ALA A 59 0.67 -9.07 -6.43
C ALA A 59 1.72 -8.34 -5.59
N GLY A 60 1.60 -7.02 -5.43
CA GLY A 60 2.46 -6.23 -4.56
C GLY A 60 2.37 -6.62 -3.07
N PHE A 61 1.19 -7.05 -2.59
CA PHE A 61 1.01 -7.58 -1.24
C PHE A 61 1.75 -8.91 -1.06
N ALA A 62 1.68 -9.79 -2.06
CA ALA A 62 2.40 -11.06 -2.06
C ALA A 62 3.93 -10.88 -2.00
N GLU A 63 4.49 -9.90 -2.71
CA GLU A 63 5.92 -9.57 -2.61
C GLU A 63 6.32 -9.07 -1.22
N ALA A 64 5.40 -8.39 -0.52
CA ALA A 64 5.64 -7.88 0.84
C ALA A 64 5.37 -8.91 1.95
N ARG A 65 4.93 -10.14 1.62
CA ARG A 65 4.43 -11.14 2.59
C ARG A 65 5.35 -11.40 3.77
N HIS A 66 6.66 -11.44 3.53
CA HIS A 66 7.69 -11.73 4.54
C HIS A 66 8.32 -10.48 5.14
N SER A 67 7.95 -9.28 4.68
CA SER A 67 8.44 -8.04 5.27
C SER A 67 7.90 -7.89 6.68
N ARG A 68 8.83 -7.58 7.61
CA ARG A 68 8.57 -7.27 9.01
C ARG A 68 8.16 -5.82 9.21
N VAL A 69 8.55 -4.92 8.31
CA VAL A 69 8.25 -3.49 8.41
C VAL A 69 7.03 -3.08 7.59
N CYS A 70 6.63 -3.82 6.56
CA CYS A 70 5.37 -3.58 5.87
C CYS A 70 4.21 -3.97 6.80
N GLN A 71 3.28 -3.05 7.06
CA GLN A 71 2.19 -3.24 8.03
C GLN A 71 0.79 -3.09 7.41
N GLY A 72 0.70 -2.72 6.13
CA GLY A 72 -0.58 -2.58 5.46
C GLY A 72 -0.47 -1.77 4.17
N PHE A 73 -1.61 -1.20 3.78
CA PHE A 73 -1.73 -0.38 2.59
C PHE A 73 -2.57 0.87 2.86
N ALA A 74 -2.32 1.91 2.09
CA ALA A 74 -3.04 3.17 2.11
C ALA A 74 -3.37 3.57 0.66
N VAL A 75 -4.40 2.95 0.12
CA VAL A 75 -4.85 3.03 -1.27
C VAL A 75 -6.07 3.95 -1.37
N GLY A 76 -6.16 4.72 -2.46
CA GLY A 76 -7.25 5.66 -2.68
C GLY A 76 -7.90 5.46 -4.05
N ARG A 77 -7.33 6.09 -5.09
CA ARG A 77 -7.93 6.14 -6.43
C ARG A 77 -8.31 4.77 -7.01
N THR A 78 -7.53 3.72 -6.77
CA THR A 78 -7.89 2.35 -7.17
C THR A 78 -9.27 1.92 -6.65
N ILE A 79 -9.66 2.37 -5.45
CA ILE A 79 -10.92 2.01 -4.81
C ILE A 79 -12.08 2.87 -5.35
N PHE A 80 -11.91 4.20 -5.38
CA PHE A 80 -13.05 5.10 -5.56
C PHE A 80 -13.11 5.82 -6.91
N ARG A 81 -12.03 5.86 -7.71
CA ARG A 81 -11.96 6.74 -8.88
C ARG A 81 -12.99 6.39 -9.95
N GLU A 82 -13.08 5.12 -10.33
CA GLU A 82 -14.01 4.65 -11.36
C GLU A 82 -15.46 4.81 -10.90
N PRO A 83 -15.88 4.31 -9.71
CA PRO A 83 -17.25 4.51 -9.24
C PRO A 83 -17.63 5.98 -9.11
N SER A 84 -16.71 6.83 -8.60
CA SER A 84 -16.97 8.27 -8.48
C SER A 84 -17.17 8.94 -9.85
N ARG A 85 -16.42 8.52 -10.88
CA ARG A 85 -16.57 9.03 -12.24
C ARG A 85 -17.96 8.68 -12.79
N ALA A 86 -18.37 7.42 -12.70
CA ALA A 86 -19.67 6.96 -13.17
C ALA A 86 -20.83 7.67 -12.43
N TRP A 87 -20.69 7.86 -11.12
CA TRP A 87 -21.67 8.59 -10.32
C TRP A 87 -21.79 10.06 -10.73
N MET A 88 -20.67 10.76 -10.92
CA MET A 88 -20.66 12.14 -11.42
C MET A 88 -21.22 12.28 -12.85
N ALA A 89 -21.16 11.21 -13.65
CA ALA A 89 -21.76 11.16 -14.98
C ALA A 89 -23.26 10.82 -14.97
N GLY A 90 -23.84 10.52 -13.79
CA GLY A 90 -25.23 10.08 -13.67
C GLY A 90 -25.47 8.65 -14.17
N GLU A 91 -24.41 7.86 -14.37
CA GLU A 91 -24.50 6.47 -14.86
C GLU A 91 -24.88 5.48 -13.75
N ILE A 92 -24.60 5.84 -12.49
CA ILE A 92 -24.94 5.05 -11.30
C ILE A 92 -25.50 5.95 -10.20
N ASP A 93 -26.33 5.37 -9.32
CA ASP A 93 -26.89 6.05 -8.16
C ASP A 93 -25.98 5.97 -6.92
N ASP A 94 -26.41 6.60 -5.83
CA ASP A 94 -25.68 6.64 -4.56
C ASP A 94 -25.45 5.23 -3.98
N ALA A 95 -26.45 4.35 -4.10
CA ALA A 95 -26.37 2.99 -3.57
C ALA A 95 -25.32 2.15 -4.33
N ALA A 96 -25.29 2.29 -5.66
CA ALA A 96 -24.30 1.66 -6.51
C ALA A 96 -22.89 2.22 -6.27
N LEU A 97 -22.74 3.52 -6.03
CA LEU A 97 -21.45 4.12 -5.65
C LEU A 97 -20.91 3.48 -4.36
N VAL A 98 -21.72 3.47 -3.29
CA VAL A 98 -21.35 2.90 -1.99
C VAL A 98 -20.98 1.42 -2.14
N SER A 99 -21.81 0.64 -2.83
CA SER A 99 -21.61 -0.80 -3.04
C SER A 99 -20.31 -1.10 -3.78
N ARG A 100 -20.00 -0.37 -4.87
CA ARG A 100 -18.78 -0.60 -5.65
C ARG A 100 -17.52 -0.23 -4.87
N VAL A 101 -17.51 0.93 -4.20
CA VAL A 101 -16.38 1.37 -3.37
C VAL A 101 -16.12 0.38 -2.23
N GLN A 102 -17.18 -0.06 -1.54
CA GLN A 102 -17.08 -1.05 -0.46
C GLN A 102 -16.55 -2.39 -0.98
N SER A 103 -17.07 -2.87 -2.11
CA SER A 103 -16.66 -4.15 -2.70
C SER A 103 -15.18 -4.16 -3.07
N THR A 104 -14.69 -3.10 -3.71
CA THR A 104 -13.27 -2.97 -4.06
C THR A 104 -12.38 -2.88 -2.81
N PHE A 105 -12.81 -2.15 -1.78
CA PHE A 105 -12.04 -2.05 -0.54
C PHE A 105 -11.98 -3.39 0.21
N ASN A 106 -13.11 -4.09 0.32
CA ASN A 106 -13.16 -5.42 0.93
C ASN A 106 -12.26 -6.42 0.20
N TRP A 107 -12.27 -6.41 -1.13
CA TRP A 107 -11.39 -7.26 -1.92
C TRP A 107 -9.92 -7.03 -1.58
N LEU A 108 -9.47 -5.76 -1.49
CA LEU A 108 -8.09 -5.43 -1.10
C LEU A 108 -7.76 -5.85 0.34
N ILE A 109 -8.71 -5.75 1.27
CA ILE A 109 -8.54 -6.23 2.65
C ILE A 109 -8.31 -7.73 2.66
N GLU A 110 -9.12 -8.50 1.93
CA GLU A 110 -8.99 -9.96 1.88
C GLU A 110 -7.69 -10.36 1.17
N SER A 111 -7.34 -9.76 0.04
CA SER A 111 -6.05 -10.02 -0.62
C SER A 111 -4.85 -9.72 0.28
N TRP A 112 -4.91 -8.69 1.12
CA TRP A 112 -3.86 -8.40 2.11
C TRP A 112 -3.81 -9.46 3.22
N ARG A 113 -4.97 -9.93 3.69
CA ARG A 113 -5.04 -10.99 4.71
C ARG A 113 -4.49 -12.30 4.17
N GLU A 114 -4.89 -12.68 2.96
CA GLU A 114 -4.42 -13.88 2.25
C GLU A 114 -2.92 -13.84 2.01
N SER A 115 -2.35 -12.68 1.67
CA SER A 115 -0.89 -12.56 1.50
C SER A 115 -0.11 -12.72 2.80
N ARG A 116 -0.78 -12.73 3.97
CA ARG A 116 -0.19 -12.87 5.30
C ARG A 116 -0.47 -14.21 5.97
N ALA A 117 -1.30 -15.05 5.36
CA ALA A 117 -1.55 -16.42 5.81
C ALA A 117 -0.35 -17.33 5.51
#